data_AF-A0A9R1QNN8-F1
#
_entry.id   AF-A0A9R1QNN8-F1
#
_cell.length_a   1.000
_cell.length_b   1.000
_cell.length_c   1.000
_cell.angle_alpha   90.00
_cell.angle_beta   90.00
_cell.angle_gamma   90.00
#
_symmetry.space_group_name_H-M   'P 1'
#
loop_
_entity.id
_entity.type
_entity.pdbx_description
1 polymer ?
#
loop_
_entity_poly.entity_id
_entity_poly.type
_entity_poly.pdbx_seq_one_letter_code
_entity_poly.pdbx_strand_id
1 'polypeptide(L)'
;MPSWYDEDSSDEDINMVSLDQQLFETPDTVVEPSFCGSYTESEPTCMMHHQRPKKMVAFEGVNCGVVEWVDGPWPEILQRCLTRIWDMYHEQNLGRVNDKQAHEKEVAKLQKEIDFLSNNYSQLVEDVSNLFDYQDGKMSHDMDYTSQAINELAEKKKQLEDQAKIELSMEKLKLAKEQRCILQSQAEIIQNMRKAMKEVEGDRDLLKQEKKKLEYLIADLLNAGHDSKAKLERIKAIMNE
;
A
#
# COMPACT_ATOMS: atom_id res chain seq x y z
N MET A 1 -28.50 10.37 26.31
CA MET A 1 -29.26 11.58 25.92
C MET A 1 -29.28 12.48 27.14
N PRO A 2 -28.68 13.67 27.07
CA PRO A 2 -29.29 14.82 26.38
C PRO A 2 -28.47 15.34 25.20
N SER A 3 -29.21 15.86 24.22
CA SER A 3 -28.77 16.67 23.08
C SER A 3 -28.74 18.15 23.49
N TRP A 4 -27.70 18.87 23.07
CA TRP A 4 -27.74 20.33 22.98
C TRP A 4 -27.09 20.73 21.66
N TYR A 5 -27.94 20.96 20.67
CA TYR A 5 -27.70 22.00 19.68
C TYR A 5 -28.00 23.30 20.41
N ASP A 6 -27.01 24.19 20.49
CA ASP A 6 -27.27 25.62 20.55
C ASP A 6 -26.37 26.27 19.50
N GLU A 7 -27.04 26.57 18.40
CA GLU A 7 -26.61 27.35 17.28
C GLU A 7 -26.74 28.82 17.73
N ASP A 8 -25.62 29.47 18.04
CA ASP A 8 -25.53 30.93 18.10
C ASP A 8 -24.23 31.34 17.38
N SER A 9 -24.31 31.29 16.05
CA SER A 9 -23.39 31.98 15.16
C SER A 9 -23.79 33.46 15.15
N SER A 10 -23.31 34.21 16.12
CA SER A 10 -23.34 35.67 16.04
C SER A 10 -22.15 36.14 15.20
N ASP A 11 -22.38 36.24 13.90
CA ASP A 11 -21.56 37.04 12.97
C ASP A 11 -21.68 38.52 13.38
N GLU A 12 -20.82 38.96 14.29
CA GLU A 12 -20.52 40.38 14.46
C GLU A 12 -19.30 40.66 13.57
N ASP A 13 -19.57 41.06 12.33
CA ASP A 13 -18.62 41.68 11.42
C ASP A 13 -17.98 42.89 12.12
N ILE A 14 -16.84 42.67 12.78
CA ILE A 14 -15.96 43.76 13.21
C ILE A 14 -15.38 44.35 11.93
N ASN A 15 -16.10 45.33 11.40
CA ASN A 15 -15.70 46.15 10.28
C ASN A 15 -14.46 46.95 10.71
N MET A 16 -13.30 46.33 10.57
CA MET A 16 -12.01 46.97 10.80
C MET A 16 -11.84 47.99 9.69
N VAL A 17 -12.24 49.23 9.97
CA VAL A 17 -12.00 50.37 9.08
C VAL A 17 -10.49 50.41 8.86
N SER A 18 -10.06 50.00 7.66
CA SER A 18 -8.70 50.17 7.16
C SER A 18 -8.40 51.66 7.19
N LEU A 19 -7.84 52.13 8.30
CA LEU A 19 -7.42 53.51 8.45
C LEU A 19 -6.16 53.67 7.61
N ASP A 20 -6.35 54.16 6.38
CA ASP A 20 -5.30 54.38 5.40
C ASP A 20 -4.11 55.09 6.03
N GLN A 21 -2.98 54.39 6.06
CA GLN A 21 -1.70 54.84 6.58
C GLN A 21 -1.11 56.02 5.78
N GLN A 22 -1.75 56.37 4.65
CA GLN A 22 -1.35 57.44 3.73
C GLN A 22 -1.86 58.84 4.11
N LEU A 23 -2.70 58.99 5.14
CA LEU A 23 -3.28 60.29 5.52
C LEU A 23 -2.37 61.17 6.39
N PHE A 24 -1.15 60.71 6.72
CA PHE A 24 -0.24 61.38 7.66
C PHE A 24 1.19 61.60 7.12
N GLU A 25 1.38 61.68 5.81
CA GLU A 25 2.63 62.25 5.28
C GLU A 25 2.59 63.78 5.42
N THR A 26 3.45 64.33 6.28
CA THR A 26 3.69 65.78 6.36
C THR A 26 4.34 66.25 5.05
N PRO A 27 3.80 67.26 4.34
CA PRO A 27 4.43 67.77 3.13
C PRO A 27 5.79 68.41 3.46
N ASP A 28 6.77 68.23 2.57
CA ASP A 28 8.03 68.97 2.62
C ASP A 28 7.78 70.48 2.49
N THR A 29 8.57 71.28 3.21
CA THR A 29 8.46 72.74 3.26
C THR A 29 8.59 73.35 1.87
N VAL A 30 7.48 73.78 1.28
CA VAL A 30 7.47 74.48 -0.01
C VAL A 30 7.86 75.94 0.23
N VAL A 31 9.04 76.35 -0.27
CA VAL A 31 9.41 77.76 -0.37
C VAL A 31 8.58 78.39 -1.49
N GLU A 32 7.78 79.41 -1.14
CA GLU A 32 6.83 80.06 -2.04
C GLU A 32 7.56 80.85 -3.16
N PRO A 33 7.44 80.46 -4.45
CA PRO A 33 8.27 81.00 -5.53
C PRO A 33 8.02 82.46 -5.93
N SER A 34 7.06 83.15 -5.31
CA SER A 34 6.61 84.50 -5.69
C SER A 34 7.11 85.63 -4.78
N PHE A 35 8.09 85.38 -3.92
CA PHE A 35 8.64 86.43 -3.06
C PHE A 35 9.64 87.33 -3.83
N CYS A 36 9.24 88.58 -4.13
CA CYS A 36 10.04 89.54 -4.90
C CYS A 36 10.26 90.89 -4.18
N GLY A 37 10.43 90.90 -2.85
CA GLY A 37 10.69 92.13 -2.10
C GLY A 37 12.16 92.55 -2.11
N SER A 38 12.49 93.68 -2.74
CA SER A 38 13.79 94.35 -2.60
C SER A 38 13.80 95.27 -1.37
N TYR A 39 14.88 95.21 -0.59
CA TYR A 39 15.07 95.99 0.64
C TYR A 39 15.52 97.41 0.29
N THR A 40 14.74 98.43 0.63
CA THR A 40 15.16 99.84 0.55
C THR A 40 15.03 100.50 1.92
N GLU A 41 16.15 101.03 2.44
CA GLU A 41 16.39 101.58 3.78
C GLU A 41 15.64 102.89 4.13
N SER A 42 14.49 103.18 3.54
CA SER A 42 13.68 104.36 3.85
C SER A 42 12.34 103.97 4.46
N GLU A 43 12.02 104.49 5.65
CA GLU A 43 10.77 104.24 6.37
C GLU A 43 9.54 104.42 5.45
N PRO A 44 8.83 103.34 5.07
CA PRO A 44 7.75 103.44 4.10
C PRO A 44 6.54 104.11 4.74
N THR A 45 6.04 105.17 4.11
CA THR A 45 4.77 105.83 4.44
C THR A 45 3.75 105.54 3.33
N CYS A 46 2.48 105.32 3.69
CA CYS A 46 1.44 105.06 2.69
C CYS A 46 1.27 106.29 1.78
N MET A 47 1.50 106.13 0.46
CA MET A 47 1.44 107.25 -0.50
C MET A 47 0.07 107.93 -0.57
N MET A 48 -1.01 107.23 -0.22
CA MET A 48 -2.38 107.77 -0.26
C MET A 48 -2.76 108.53 1.00
N HIS A 49 -2.18 108.18 2.15
CA HIS A 49 -2.62 108.70 3.46
C HIS A 49 -1.52 109.43 4.23
N HIS A 50 -0.28 109.45 3.72
CA HIS A 50 0.92 110.03 4.36
C HIS A 50 1.05 109.69 5.85
N GLN A 51 0.55 108.52 6.24
CA GLN A 51 0.59 108.02 7.61
C GLN A 51 1.61 106.91 7.72
N ARG A 52 2.27 106.86 8.88
CA ARG A 52 3.15 105.75 9.25
C ARG A 52 2.33 104.47 9.37
N PRO A 53 2.86 103.31 8.92
CA PRO A 53 2.20 102.02 9.11
C PRO A 53 1.91 101.82 10.60
N LYS A 54 0.66 101.54 10.95
CA LYS A 54 0.28 101.11 12.30
C LYS A 54 0.31 99.59 12.33
N LYS A 55 1.00 99.00 13.31
CA LYS A 55 0.96 97.55 13.56
C LYS A 55 -0.45 97.16 13.96
N MET A 56 -1.16 96.47 13.08
CA MET A 56 -2.51 95.95 13.31
C MET A 56 -2.53 94.47 12.91
N VAL A 57 -3.28 93.66 13.65
CA VAL A 57 -3.51 92.25 13.30
C VAL A 57 -4.58 92.23 12.22
N ALA A 58 -4.25 91.76 11.02
CA ALA A 58 -5.20 91.68 9.92
C ALA A 58 -6.14 90.48 10.13
N PHE A 59 -7.44 90.75 10.26
CA PHE A 59 -8.50 89.81 9.92
C PHE A 59 -9.06 90.30 8.59
N GLU A 60 -9.05 89.43 7.57
CA GLU A 60 -9.39 89.67 6.15
C GLU A 60 -9.94 91.07 5.81
N GLY A 61 -9.08 91.90 5.22
CA GLY A 61 -9.41 93.22 4.70
C GLY A 61 -8.41 93.63 3.62
N VAL A 62 -8.92 94.28 2.57
CA VAL A 62 -8.27 94.62 1.30
C VAL A 62 -6.78 94.98 1.42
N ASN A 63 -5.94 94.22 0.71
CA ASN A 63 -4.47 94.25 0.78
C ASN A 63 -3.90 95.53 0.13
N CYS A 64 -3.39 96.46 0.94
CA CYS A 64 -2.64 97.63 0.49
C CYS A 64 -1.11 97.45 0.65
N GLY A 65 -0.55 96.43 0.01
CA GLY A 65 0.82 96.41 -0.53
C GLY A 65 2.02 96.52 0.43
N VAL A 66 1.83 96.63 1.74
CA VAL A 66 2.94 96.65 2.72
C VAL A 66 2.50 95.89 3.97
N VAL A 67 2.47 94.56 3.87
CA VAL A 67 2.39 93.67 5.05
C VAL A 67 3.82 93.25 5.35
N GLU A 68 4.41 93.90 6.36
CA GLU A 68 5.64 93.41 6.98
C GLU A 68 5.23 92.17 7.80
N TRP A 69 5.72 90.98 7.44
CA TRP A 69 5.54 89.79 8.26
C TRP A 69 6.29 90.01 9.57
N VAL A 70 5.55 90.45 10.59
CA VAL A 70 6.10 90.55 11.92
C VAL A 70 6.02 89.15 12.53
N ASP A 71 7.07 88.35 12.36
CA ASP A 71 7.39 87.19 13.22
C ASP A 71 7.76 87.68 14.64
N GLY A 72 6.98 88.59 15.18
CA GLY A 72 7.08 89.00 16.57
C GLY A 72 6.71 87.81 17.44
N PRO A 73 7.28 87.70 18.65
CA PRO A 73 6.89 86.64 19.57
C PRO A 73 5.37 86.70 19.77
N TRP A 74 4.71 85.57 19.57
CA TRP A 74 3.28 85.43 19.79
C TRP A 74 2.91 85.97 21.19
N PRO A 75 1.73 86.55 21.40
CA PRO A 75 1.29 86.94 22.74
C PRO A 75 1.45 85.76 23.72
N GLU A 76 1.89 86.03 24.96
CA GLU A 76 2.20 84.97 25.94
C GLU A 76 1.07 83.96 26.12
N ILE A 77 -0.19 84.42 26.06
CA ILE A 77 -1.37 83.56 26.19
C ILE A 77 -1.39 82.50 25.08
N LEU A 78 -1.09 82.91 23.85
CA LEU A 78 -1.13 82.02 22.70
C LEU A 78 0.07 81.07 22.68
N GLN A 79 1.24 81.52 23.14
CA GLN A 79 2.39 80.63 23.37
C GLN A 79 2.03 79.54 24.38
N ARG A 80 1.44 79.88 25.53
CA ARG A 80 1.02 78.91 26.55
C ARG A 80 -0.04 77.93 26.02
N CYS A 81 -1.01 78.41 25.24
CA CYS A 81 -2.01 77.56 24.60
C CYS A 81 -1.38 76.56 23.62
N LEU A 82 -0.46 77.02 22.77
CA LEU A 82 0.24 76.15 21.81
C LEU A 82 1.14 75.14 22.51
N THR A 83 1.87 75.54 23.56
CA THR A 83 2.65 74.60 24.39
C THR A 83 1.73 73.53 24.99
N ARG A 84 0.58 73.91 25.54
CA ARG A 84 -0.36 72.94 26.13
C ARG A 84 -0.92 71.97 25.10
N ILE A 85 -1.27 72.45 23.91
CA ILE A 85 -1.76 71.59 22.81
C ILE A 85 -0.64 70.64 22.35
N TRP A 86 0.59 71.13 22.25
CA TRP A 86 1.75 70.33 21.89
C TRP A 86 2.04 69.23 22.92
N ASP A 87 1.99 69.55 24.22
CA ASP A 87 2.18 68.58 25.31
C ASP A 87 1.11 67.49 25.24
N MET A 88 -0.16 67.86 25.06
CA MET A 88 -1.26 66.89 24.93
C MET A 88 -1.08 65.97 23.72
N TYR A 89 -0.65 66.51 22.57
CA TYR A 89 -0.34 65.71 21.38
C TYR A 89 0.83 64.75 21.63
N HIS A 90 1.87 65.22 22.31
CA HIS A 90 3.05 64.41 22.60
C HIS A 90 2.74 63.29 23.60
N GLU A 91 2.00 63.58 24.68
CA GLU A 91 1.53 62.60 25.65
C GLU A 91 0.64 61.53 25.01
N GLN A 92 -0.32 61.94 24.16
CA GLN A 92 -1.20 61.00 23.46
C GLN A 92 -0.44 60.11 22.48
N ASN A 93 0.53 60.66 21.75
CA ASN A 93 1.36 59.88 20.84
C ASN A 93 2.31 58.94 21.57
N LEU A 94 2.84 59.35 22.73
CA LEU A 94 3.68 58.50 23.56
C LEU A 94 2.91 57.27 24.06
N GLY A 95 1.66 57.46 24.51
CA GLY A 95 0.77 56.36 24.89
C GLY A 95 0.56 55.37 23.74
N ARG A 96 0.20 55.86 22.55
CA ARG A 96 0.01 55.03 21.35
C ARG A 96 1.27 54.26 20.94
N VAL A 97 2.44 54.88 21.03
CA VAL A 97 3.72 54.22 20.70
C VAL A 97 4.01 53.09 21.70
N ASN A 98 3.77 53.32 22.99
CA ASN A 98 3.95 52.29 24.02
C ASN A 98 2.97 51.12 23.83
N ASP A 99 1.71 51.40 23.53
CA ASP A 99 0.69 50.37 23.28
C ASP A 99 1.03 49.55 22.02
N LYS A 100 1.43 50.22 20.94
CA LYS A 100 1.90 49.56 19.71
C LYS A 100 3.11 48.66 20.00
N GLN A 101 4.08 49.14 20.76
CA GLN A 101 5.26 48.35 21.13
C GLN A 101 4.89 47.14 22.01
N ALA A 102 3.94 47.29 22.94
CA ALA A 102 3.45 46.19 23.76
C ALA A 102 2.74 45.13 22.92
N HIS A 103 1.89 45.56 21.98
CA HIS A 103 1.22 44.67 21.02
C HIS A 103 2.23 43.94 20.13
N GLU A 104 3.21 44.64 19.55
CA GLU A 104 4.26 44.02 18.72
C GLU A 104 5.06 42.95 19.49
N LYS A 105 5.35 43.17 20.78
CA LYS A 105 6.00 42.17 21.63
C LYS A 105 5.13 40.92 21.82
N GLU A 106 3.82 41.10 21.99
CA GLU A 106 2.91 39.97 22.17
C GLU A 106 2.74 39.17 20.88
N VAL A 107 2.58 39.85 19.74
CA VAL A 107 2.57 39.22 18.41
C VAL A 107 3.85 38.41 18.18
N ALA A 108 5.02 38.94 18.56
CA ALA A 108 6.28 38.22 18.43
C ALA A 108 6.38 36.97 19.33
N LYS A 109 5.70 36.93 20.48
CA LYS A 109 5.61 35.72 21.31
C LYS A 109 4.69 34.69 20.67
N LEU A 110 3.50 35.11 20.26
CA LEU A 110 2.53 34.24 19.60
C LEU A 110 3.11 33.62 18.32
N GLN A 111 3.87 34.40 17.54
CA GLN A 111 4.56 33.87 16.37
C GLN A 111 5.54 32.75 16.72
N LYS A 112 6.32 32.90 17.81
CA LYS A 112 7.24 31.84 18.26
C LYS A 112 6.51 30.58 18.72
N GLU A 113 5.36 30.74 19.38
CA GLU A 113 4.54 29.60 19.81
C GLU A 113 3.93 28.88 18.60
N ILE A 114 3.46 29.62 17.60
CA ILE A 114 2.99 29.07 16.32
C ILE A 114 4.11 28.28 15.63
N ASP A 115 5.30 28.86 15.50
CA ASP A 115 6.45 28.21 14.85
C ASP A 115 6.85 26.94 15.63
N PHE A 116 6.86 27.00 16.96
CA PHE A 116 7.14 25.85 17.81
C PHE A 116 6.10 24.73 17.63
N LEU A 117 4.80 25.05 17.68
CA LEU A 117 3.74 24.06 17.49
C LEU A 117 3.75 23.48 16.07
N SER A 118 4.00 24.30 15.05
CA SER A 118 4.13 23.85 13.66
C SER A 118 5.26 22.84 13.49
N ASN A 119 6.42 23.08 14.10
CA ASN A 119 7.54 22.15 14.07
C ASN A 119 7.23 20.84 14.81
N ASN A 120 6.60 20.92 16.00
CA ASN A 120 6.21 19.71 16.75
C ASN A 120 5.18 18.88 16.00
N TYR A 121 4.18 19.52 15.40
CA TYR A 121 3.18 18.81 14.59
C TYR A 121 3.82 18.14 13.38
N SER A 122 4.74 18.83 12.70
CA SER A 122 5.46 18.26 11.55
C SER A 122 6.28 17.03 11.96
N GLN A 123 6.99 17.09 13.10
CA GLN A 123 7.73 15.95 13.62
C GLN A 123 6.81 14.77 13.96
N LEU A 124 5.67 15.04 14.60
CA LEU A 124 4.71 13.99 14.92
C LEU A 124 4.16 13.31 13.67
N VAL A 125 3.85 14.08 12.63
CA VAL A 125 3.40 13.54 11.34
C VAL A 125 4.47 12.65 10.70
N GLU A 126 5.74 13.07 10.74
CA GLU A 126 6.87 12.27 10.25
C GLU A 126 7.04 10.98 11.06
N ASP A 127 7.02 11.06 12.39
CA ASP A 127 7.16 9.91 13.29
C ASP A 127 6.03 8.89 13.07
N VAL A 128 4.79 9.36 12.91
CA VAL A 128 3.64 8.50 12.60
C VAL A 128 3.79 7.86 11.22
N SER A 129 4.25 8.60 10.21
CA SER A 129 4.49 8.04 8.87
C SER A 129 5.56 6.94 8.91
N ASN A 130 6.67 7.19 9.62
CA ASN A 130 7.74 6.21 9.82
C ASN A 130 7.25 4.93 10.53
N LEU A 131 6.32 5.05 11.48
CA LEU A 131 5.72 3.90 12.15
C LEU A 131 4.89 3.04 11.19
N PHE A 132 4.13 3.66 10.29
CA PHE A 132 3.38 2.94 9.26
C PHE A 132 4.31 2.26 8.25
N ASP A 133 5.33 2.95 7.76
CA ASP A 133 6.32 2.37 6.83
C ASP A 133 7.07 1.19 7.45
N TYR A 134 7.42 1.27 8.74
CA TYR A 134 8.05 0.16 9.45
C TYR A 134 7.12 -1.05 9.59
N GLN A 135 5.84 -0.82 9.91
CA GLN A 135 4.85 -1.90 9.99
C GLN A 135 4.62 -2.54 8.63
N ASP A 136 4.43 -1.76 7.58
CA ASP A 136 4.23 -2.26 6.22
C ASP A 136 5.46 -3.01 5.71
N GLY A 137 6.66 -2.49 5.95
CA GLY A 137 7.92 -3.16 5.61
C GLY A 137 8.08 -4.51 6.33
N LYS A 138 7.76 -4.58 7.63
CA LYS A 138 7.78 -5.83 8.41
C LYS A 138 6.73 -6.83 7.92
N MET A 139 5.50 -6.36 7.68
CA MET A 139 4.40 -7.19 7.19
C MET A 139 4.67 -7.72 5.78
N SER A 140 5.24 -6.92 4.89
CA SER A 140 5.66 -7.33 3.55
C SER A 140 6.67 -8.47 3.61
N HIS A 141 7.72 -8.32 4.43
CA HIS A 141 8.75 -9.35 4.57
C HIS A 141 8.18 -10.67 5.13
N ASP A 142 7.34 -10.60 6.17
CA ASP A 142 6.72 -11.79 6.76
C ASP A 142 5.77 -12.50 5.78
N MET A 143 5.01 -11.73 4.98
CA MET A 143 4.15 -12.28 3.92
C MET A 143 4.95 -12.93 2.80
N ASP A 144 6.07 -12.34 2.38
CA ASP A 144 6.94 -12.90 1.35
C ASP A 144 7.58 -14.21 1.82
N TYR A 145 8.12 -14.23 3.04
CA TYR A 145 8.68 -15.45 3.64
C TYR A 145 7.63 -16.56 3.75
N THR A 146 6.42 -16.22 4.18
CA THR A 146 5.31 -17.18 4.31
C THR A 146 4.90 -17.70 2.93
N SER A 147 4.78 -16.82 1.93
CA SER A 147 4.44 -17.20 0.55
C SER A 147 5.52 -18.10 -0.07
N GLN A 148 6.79 -17.80 0.18
CA GLN A 148 7.90 -18.64 -0.26
C GLN A 148 7.84 -20.03 0.39
N ALA A 149 7.63 -20.11 1.70
CA ALA A 149 7.51 -21.39 2.41
C ALA A 149 6.32 -22.23 1.90
N ILE A 150 5.18 -21.59 1.61
CA ILE A 150 4.00 -22.24 1.03
C ILE A 150 4.31 -22.78 -0.37
N ASN A 151 4.97 -21.99 -1.21
CA ASN A 151 5.34 -22.40 -2.57
C ASN A 151 6.34 -23.57 -2.55
N GLU A 152 7.36 -23.52 -1.69
CA GLU A 152 8.33 -24.62 -1.52
C GLU A 152 7.65 -25.92 -1.04
N LEU A 153 6.68 -25.82 -0.13
CA LEU A 153 5.88 -26.97 0.31
C LEU A 153 5.00 -27.52 -0.81
N ALA A 154 4.38 -26.66 -1.62
CA ALA A 154 3.56 -27.06 -2.75
C ALA A 154 4.39 -27.78 -3.82
N GLU A 155 5.61 -27.31 -4.11
CA GLU A 155 6.54 -27.97 -5.03
C GLU A 155 6.98 -29.34 -4.52
N LYS A 156 7.37 -29.44 -3.24
CA LYS A 156 7.74 -30.74 -2.62
C LYS A 156 6.58 -31.72 -2.64
N LYS A 157 5.36 -31.25 -2.35
CA LYS A 157 4.15 -32.08 -2.43
C LYS A 157 3.96 -32.64 -3.84
N LYS A 158 4.08 -31.79 -4.87
CA LYS A 158 3.94 -32.21 -6.27
C LYS A 158 5.02 -33.23 -6.66
N GLN A 159 6.27 -33.02 -6.26
CA GLN A 159 7.36 -33.96 -6.50
C GLN A 159 7.09 -35.33 -5.86
N LEU A 160 6.58 -35.37 -4.62
CA LEU A 160 6.23 -36.62 -3.95
C LEU A 160 5.04 -37.32 -4.63
N GLU A 161 4.03 -36.58 -5.08
CA GLU A 161 2.90 -37.14 -5.84
C GLU A 161 3.36 -37.75 -7.17
N ASP A 162 4.22 -37.06 -7.92
CA ASP A 162 4.78 -37.54 -9.18
C ASP A 162 5.66 -38.79 -8.96
N GLN A 163 6.50 -38.78 -7.91
CA GLN A 163 7.32 -39.93 -7.53
C GLN A 163 6.46 -41.16 -7.17
N ALA A 164 5.44 -40.98 -6.33
CA ALA A 164 4.53 -42.06 -5.95
C ALA A 164 3.78 -42.63 -7.17
N LYS A 165 3.42 -41.78 -8.13
CA LYS A 165 2.75 -42.20 -9.37
C LYS A 165 3.67 -43.05 -10.25
N ILE A 166 4.95 -42.70 -10.35
CA ILE A 166 5.95 -43.48 -11.09
C ILE A 166 6.16 -44.84 -10.40
N GLU A 167 6.37 -44.87 -9.09
CA GLU A 167 6.57 -46.11 -8.33
C GLU A 167 5.39 -47.06 -8.49
N LEU A 168 4.16 -46.55 -8.35
CA LEU A 168 2.94 -47.35 -8.52
C LEU A 168 2.80 -47.90 -9.95
N SER A 169 3.23 -47.14 -10.97
CA SER A 169 3.26 -47.61 -12.36
C SER A 169 4.28 -48.73 -12.58
N MET A 170 5.45 -48.63 -11.96
CA MET A 170 6.50 -49.65 -12.04
C MET A 170 6.07 -50.94 -11.34
N GLU A 171 5.46 -50.84 -10.16
CA GLU A 171 4.93 -51.98 -9.41
C GLU A 171 3.87 -52.73 -10.22
N LYS A 172 2.94 -52.00 -10.85
CA LYS A 172 1.93 -52.56 -11.77
C LYS A 172 2.57 -53.30 -12.94
N LEU A 173 3.63 -52.75 -13.54
CA LEU A 173 4.33 -53.39 -14.65
C LEU A 173 5.02 -54.69 -14.23
N LYS A 174 5.66 -54.70 -13.04
CA LYS A 174 6.29 -55.91 -12.47
C LYS A 174 5.26 -57.01 -12.25
N LEU A 175 4.15 -56.69 -11.57
CA LEU A 175 3.05 -57.63 -11.33
C LEU A 175 2.48 -58.18 -12.64
N ALA A 176 2.27 -57.33 -13.65
CA ALA A 176 1.79 -57.78 -14.96
C ALA A 176 2.78 -58.74 -15.66
N LYS A 177 4.09 -58.55 -15.48
CA LYS A 177 5.13 -59.44 -16.01
C LYS A 177 5.11 -60.79 -15.29
N GLU A 178 5.03 -60.80 -13.97
CA GLU A 178 4.93 -62.02 -13.16
C GLU A 178 3.67 -62.82 -13.50
N GLN A 179 2.51 -62.17 -13.59
CA GLN A 179 1.26 -62.79 -14.01
C GLN A 179 1.38 -63.43 -15.39
N ARG A 180 2.05 -62.78 -16.35
CA ARG A 180 2.29 -63.33 -17.69
C ARG A 180 3.17 -64.59 -17.64
N CYS A 181 4.25 -64.58 -16.85
CA CYS A 181 5.12 -65.74 -16.69
C CYS A 181 4.38 -66.94 -16.09
N ILE A 182 3.53 -66.71 -15.08
CA ILE A 182 2.71 -67.75 -14.46
C ILE A 182 1.70 -68.32 -15.47
N LEU A 183 1.01 -67.47 -16.23
CA LEU A 183 0.06 -67.92 -17.24
C LEU A 183 0.74 -68.73 -18.36
N GLN A 184 1.95 -68.31 -18.77
CA GLN A 184 2.73 -69.03 -19.77
C GLN A 184 3.15 -70.41 -19.26
N SER A 185 3.67 -70.52 -18.03
CA SER A 185 4.05 -71.82 -17.45
C SER A 185 2.83 -72.73 -17.26
N GLN A 186 1.68 -72.19 -16.85
CA GLN A 186 0.43 -72.95 -16.77
C GLN A 186 0.02 -73.50 -18.14
N ALA A 187 0.11 -72.71 -19.21
CA ALA A 187 -0.20 -73.16 -20.57
C ALA A 187 0.73 -74.30 -21.02
N GLU A 188 2.04 -74.20 -20.74
CA GLU A 188 3.03 -75.23 -21.03
C GLU A 188 2.75 -76.54 -20.28
N ILE A 189 2.44 -76.46 -18.97
CA ILE A 189 2.08 -77.64 -18.15
C ILE A 189 0.83 -78.30 -18.72
N ILE A 190 -0.22 -77.54 -19.05
CA ILE A 190 -1.45 -78.08 -19.63
C ILE A 190 -1.18 -78.76 -20.97
N GLN A 191 -0.37 -78.15 -21.83
CA GLN A 191 0.00 -78.71 -23.13
C GLN A 191 0.76 -80.03 -22.98
N ASN A 192 1.78 -80.05 -22.10
CA ASN A 192 2.58 -81.24 -21.83
C ASN A 192 1.72 -82.38 -21.26
N MET A 193 0.83 -82.06 -20.31
CA MET A 193 -0.09 -83.04 -19.73
C MET A 193 -1.06 -83.61 -20.78
N ARG A 194 -1.60 -82.76 -21.67
CA ARG A 194 -2.45 -83.21 -22.79
C ARG A 194 -1.71 -84.12 -23.75
N LYS A 195 -0.43 -83.86 -24.03
CA LYS A 195 0.41 -84.69 -24.88
C LYS A 195 0.65 -86.06 -24.24
N ALA A 196 1.07 -86.08 -22.97
CA ALA A 196 1.28 -87.32 -22.22
C ALA A 196 0.00 -88.17 -22.13
N MET A 197 -1.17 -87.55 -21.92
CA MET A 197 -2.44 -88.28 -21.94
C MET A 197 -2.74 -88.96 -23.29
N LYS A 198 -2.43 -88.31 -24.42
CA LYS A 198 -2.60 -88.92 -25.75
C LYS A 198 -1.64 -90.08 -25.99
N GLU A 199 -0.40 -89.98 -25.51
CA GLU A 199 0.59 -91.06 -25.60
C GLU A 199 0.12 -92.28 -24.80
N VAL A 200 -0.30 -92.08 -23.54
CA VAL A 200 -0.86 -93.15 -22.69
C VAL A 200 -2.12 -93.77 -23.31
N GLU A 201 -2.98 -92.97 -23.94
CA GLU A 201 -4.16 -93.46 -24.65
C GLU A 201 -3.79 -94.35 -25.85
N GLY A 202 -2.77 -93.96 -26.62
CA GLY A 202 -2.22 -94.79 -27.71
C GLY A 202 -1.65 -96.11 -27.20
N ASP A 203 -0.84 -96.08 -26.14
CA ASP A 203 -0.26 -97.28 -25.52
C ASP A 203 -1.34 -98.22 -24.98
N ARG A 204 -2.37 -97.65 -24.34
CA ARG A 204 -3.54 -98.42 -23.85
C ARG A 204 -4.25 -99.14 -24.99
N ASP A 205 -4.43 -98.48 -26.13
CA ASP A 205 -5.15 -99.05 -27.26
C ASP A 205 -4.31 -100.12 -27.99
N LEU A 206 -2.98 -99.95 -28.07
CA LEU A 206 -2.05 -101.00 -28.50
C LEU A 206 -2.09 -102.23 -27.59
N LEU A 207 -2.03 -102.03 -26.26
CA LEU A 207 -2.12 -103.11 -25.28
C LEU A 207 -3.45 -103.87 -25.38
N LYS A 208 -4.58 -103.18 -25.63
CA LYS A 208 -5.87 -103.85 -25.91
C LYS A 208 -5.79 -104.74 -27.15
N GLN A 209 -5.13 -104.30 -28.20
CA GLN A 209 -4.99 -105.08 -29.43
C GLN A 209 -4.11 -106.32 -29.20
N GLU A 210 -2.98 -106.18 -28.52
CA GLU A 210 -2.11 -107.31 -28.17
C GLU A 210 -2.81 -108.31 -27.24
N LYS A 211 -3.54 -107.82 -26.23
CA LYS A 211 -4.36 -108.68 -25.35
C LYS A 211 -5.33 -109.53 -26.17
N LYS A 212 -6.06 -108.93 -27.12
CA LYS A 212 -7.01 -109.65 -27.98
C LYS A 212 -6.31 -110.71 -28.85
N LYS A 213 -5.12 -110.44 -29.37
CA LYS A 213 -4.31 -111.43 -30.11
C LYS A 213 -3.91 -112.60 -29.22
N LEU A 214 -3.46 -112.33 -28.00
CA LEU A 214 -3.11 -113.37 -27.03
C LEU A 214 -4.32 -114.20 -26.64
N GLU A 215 -5.48 -113.57 -26.43
CA GLU A 215 -6.75 -114.29 -26.16
C GLU A 215 -7.09 -115.27 -27.30
N TYR A 216 -6.94 -114.87 -28.57
CA TYR A 216 -7.12 -115.78 -29.72
C TYR A 216 -6.11 -116.94 -29.72
N LEU A 217 -4.82 -116.65 -29.51
CA LEU A 217 -3.77 -117.69 -29.49
C LEU A 217 -3.99 -118.70 -28.35
N ILE A 218 -4.43 -118.24 -27.17
CA ILE A 218 -4.78 -119.11 -26.05
C ILE A 218 -5.96 -120.00 -26.42
N ALA A 219 -7.01 -119.45 -27.05
CA ALA A 219 -8.17 -120.24 -27.48
C ALA A 219 -7.78 -121.32 -28.51
N ASP A 220 -6.93 -120.97 -29.49
CA ASP A 220 -6.41 -121.93 -30.48
C ASP A 220 -5.58 -123.05 -29.84
N LEU A 221 -4.69 -122.71 -28.91
CA LEU A 221 -3.88 -123.69 -28.17
C LEU A 221 -4.74 -124.60 -27.28
N LEU A 222 -5.77 -124.05 -26.63
CA LEU A 222 -6.72 -124.85 -25.85
C LEU A 222 -7.47 -125.84 -26.74
N ASN A 223 -7.98 -125.40 -27.89
CA ASN A 223 -8.65 -126.27 -28.87
C ASN A 223 -7.72 -127.39 -29.36
N ALA A 224 -6.48 -127.05 -29.77
CA ALA A 224 -5.48 -128.05 -30.17
C ALA A 224 -5.13 -129.03 -29.03
N GLY A 225 -5.09 -128.55 -27.78
CA GLY A 225 -4.91 -129.37 -26.58
C GLY A 225 -6.09 -130.32 -26.36
N HIS A 226 -7.33 -129.85 -26.52
CA HIS A 226 -8.54 -130.68 -26.44
C HIS A 226 -8.55 -131.75 -27.53
N ASP A 227 -8.20 -131.41 -28.77
CA ASP A 227 -8.08 -132.36 -29.88
C ASP A 227 -7.02 -133.43 -29.61
N SER A 228 -5.86 -133.00 -29.10
CA SER A 228 -4.76 -133.90 -28.73
C SER A 228 -5.16 -134.84 -27.59
N LYS A 229 -5.85 -134.32 -26.57
CA LYS A 229 -6.42 -135.11 -25.48
C LYS A 229 -7.43 -136.14 -25.99
N ALA A 230 -8.33 -135.75 -26.89
CA ALA A 230 -9.31 -136.66 -27.49
C ALA A 230 -8.65 -137.75 -28.36
N LYS A 231 -7.53 -137.45 -29.03
CA LYS A 231 -6.73 -138.46 -29.75
C LYS A 231 -6.07 -139.45 -28.76
N LEU A 232 -5.49 -138.97 -27.66
CA LEU A 232 -4.88 -139.81 -26.62
C LEU A 232 -5.91 -140.72 -25.93
N GLU A 233 -7.10 -140.21 -25.61
CA GLU A 233 -8.21 -140.98 -25.04
C GLU A 233 -8.61 -142.14 -25.98
N ARG A 234 -8.71 -141.88 -27.30
CA ARG A 234 -8.97 -142.93 -28.29
C ARG A 234 -7.87 -143.99 -28.36
N ILE A 235 -6.60 -143.60 -28.31
CA ILE A 235 -5.47 -144.55 -28.28
C ILE A 235 -5.52 -145.39 -27.00
N LYS A 236 -5.79 -144.78 -25.84
CA LYS A 236 -5.95 -145.51 -24.57
C LYS A 236 -7.10 -146.52 -24.61
N ALA A 237 -8.21 -146.20 -25.26
CA ALA A 237 -9.33 -147.11 -25.42
C ALA A 237 -8.93 -148.37 -26.23
N ILE A 238 -8.15 -148.20 -27.31
CA ILE A 238 -7.63 -149.31 -28.13
C ILE A 238 -6.65 -150.20 -27.34
N MET A 239 -5.86 -149.63 -26.44
CA MET A 239 -4.86 -150.39 -25.65
C MET A 239 -5.45 -151.20 -24.48
N ASN A 240 -6.73 -150.97 -24.13
CA ASN A 240 -7.40 -151.64 -23.00
C ASN A 240 -8.44 -152.70 -23.44
N GLU A 241 -8.53 -152.99 -24.75
CA GLU A 241 -9.16 -154.19 -25.33
C GLU A 241 -8.13 -155.32 -25.48
#